data_AF-A0A7C5GXX0-F1
#
_entry.id   AF-A0A7C5GXX0-F1
#
_cell.length_a   1.000
_cell.length_b   1.000
_cell.length_c   1.000
_cell.angle_alpha   90.00
_cell.angle_beta   90.00
_cell.angle_gamma   90.00
#
_symmetry.space_group_name_H-M   'P 1'
#
loop_
_entity.id
_entity.type
_entity.pdbx_description
1 polymer ?
#
loop_
_entity_poly.entity_id
_entity_poly.type
_entity_poly.pdbx_seq_one_letter_code
_entity_poly.pdbx_strand_id
1 'polypeptide(L)'
;MMAMTLPYHRVNVLTGTKAARVIEDPSEYAHLIKRASRPLLVLGPRILTMSLGGKLLAEYAVEIAKAANIPICATAHTQKKLLELGVQPASSYDLIEIINHLKDPEWRGVKK
;
A
#
# COMPACT_ATOMS: atom_id res chain seq x y z
N MET A 1 -20.45 -22.98 2.30
CA MET A 1 -21.17 -21.84 1.67
C MET A 1 -20.15 -20.71 1.54
N MET A 2 -19.71 -20.36 0.33
CA MET A 2 -18.76 -19.26 0.15
C MET A 2 -19.43 -17.94 0.56
N ALA A 3 -18.83 -17.24 1.52
CA ALA A 3 -19.26 -15.90 1.88
C ALA A 3 -19.10 -14.98 0.65
N MET A 4 -20.22 -14.44 0.17
CA MET A 4 -20.22 -13.54 -0.98
C MET A 4 -19.62 -12.20 -0.53
N THR A 5 -18.42 -11.89 -0.99
CA THR A 5 -17.72 -10.64 -0.65
C THR A 5 -18.35 -9.48 -1.39
N LEU A 6 -19.10 -8.64 -0.68
CA LEU A 6 -19.68 -7.42 -1.24
C LEU A 6 -18.62 -6.32 -1.32
N PRO A 7 -18.35 -5.73 -2.50
CA PRO A 7 -17.39 -4.63 -2.62
C PRO A 7 -17.85 -3.40 -1.84
N TYR A 8 -16.90 -2.74 -1.17
CA TYR A 8 -17.17 -1.56 -0.33
C TYR A 8 -17.68 -0.35 -1.13
N HIS A 9 -17.29 -0.20 -2.41
CA HIS A 9 -17.78 0.86 -3.29
C HIS A 9 -18.76 0.31 -4.34
N ARG A 10 -19.96 0.90 -4.41
CA ARG A 10 -21.06 0.54 -5.33
C ARG A 10 -20.98 1.27 -6.67
N VAL A 11 -19.79 1.35 -7.27
CA VAL A 11 -19.69 1.84 -8.66
C VAL A 11 -19.41 0.62 -9.53
N ASN A 12 -20.44 0.26 -10.29
CA ASN A 12 -20.52 -0.91 -11.16
C ASN A 12 -19.56 -0.78 -12.35
N VAL A 13 -18.27 -0.98 -12.12
CA VAL A 13 -17.39 -1.52 -13.16
C VAL A 13 -16.78 -2.77 -12.59
N LEU A 14 -17.41 -3.91 -12.90
CA LEU A 14 -16.77 -5.21 -12.81
C LEU A 14 -15.44 -5.08 -13.56
N THR A 15 -14.32 -4.98 -12.85
CA THR A 15 -12.97 -5.00 -13.43
C THR A 15 -12.62 -6.43 -13.87
N GLY A 16 -13.50 -7.05 -14.66
CA GLY A 16 -13.47 -8.46 -15.05
C GLY A 16 -14.15 -9.41 -14.04
N THR A 17 -14.04 -10.71 -14.31
CA THR A 17 -14.59 -11.79 -13.46
C THR A 17 -13.71 -12.13 -12.25
N LYS A 18 -12.53 -11.51 -12.13
CA LYS A 18 -11.57 -11.76 -11.06
C LYS A 18 -11.67 -10.69 -9.98
N ALA A 19 -11.99 -11.13 -8.76
CA ALA A 19 -11.95 -10.31 -7.56
C ALA A 19 -10.66 -10.57 -6.75
N ALA A 20 -10.33 -9.66 -5.83
CA ALA A 20 -9.28 -9.90 -4.85
C ALA A 20 -9.69 -11.07 -3.92
N ARG A 21 -8.74 -11.95 -3.59
CA ARG A 21 -8.94 -12.97 -2.56
C ARG A 21 -8.92 -12.30 -1.18
N VAL A 22 -9.94 -12.57 -0.37
CA VAL A 22 -9.94 -12.19 1.04
C VAL A 22 -8.96 -13.08 1.80
N ILE A 23 -8.12 -12.44 2.59
CA ILE A 23 -7.21 -13.09 3.53
C ILE A 23 -7.66 -12.64 4.92
N GLU A 24 -8.16 -13.58 5.72
CA GLU A 24 -8.68 -13.29 7.06
C GLU A 24 -7.59 -13.35 8.14
N ASP A 25 -6.55 -14.16 7.93
CA ASP A 25 -5.43 -14.31 8.86
C ASP A 25 -4.35 -13.23 8.61
N PRO A 26 -4.08 -12.34 9.58
CA PRO A 26 -2.99 -11.36 9.47
C PRO A 26 -1.61 -12.00 9.26
N SER A 27 -1.41 -13.24 9.73
CA SER A 27 -0.16 -13.99 9.59
C SER A 27 0.10 -14.38 8.15
N GLU A 28 -0.95 -14.71 7.38
CA GLU A 28 -0.87 -14.96 5.94
C GLU A 28 -0.44 -13.68 5.20
N TYR A 29 -1.01 -12.51 5.55
CA TYR A 29 -0.55 -11.22 5.00
C TYR A 29 0.92 -10.96 5.31
N ALA A 30 1.33 -11.11 6.58
CA ALA A 30 2.70 -10.89 6.99
C ALA A 30 3.67 -11.84 6.27
N HIS A 31 3.28 -13.10 6.07
CA HIS A 31 4.06 -14.08 5.31
C HIS A 31 4.24 -13.67 3.85
N LEU A 32 3.16 -13.24 3.17
CA LEU A 32 3.22 -12.78 1.78
C LEU A 32 4.13 -11.55 1.62
N ILE A 33 4.03 -10.59 2.53
CA ILE A 33 4.88 -9.39 2.54
C ILE A 33 6.35 -9.78 2.72
N LYS A 34 6.67 -10.65 3.67
CA LYS A 34 8.05 -11.11 3.94
C LYS A 34 8.63 -11.97 2.82
N ARG A 35 7.78 -12.73 2.12
CA ARG A 35 8.20 -13.59 1.01
C ARG A 35 8.51 -12.81 -0.27
N ALA A 36 7.96 -11.60 -0.43
CA ALA A 36 8.19 -10.79 -1.61
C ALA A 36 9.67 -10.38 -1.73
N SER A 37 10.30 -10.65 -2.89
CA SER A 37 11.72 -10.35 -3.11
C SER A 37 12.01 -8.85 -3.25
N ARG A 38 11.05 -8.07 -3.78
CA ARG A 38 11.18 -6.63 -4.02
C ARG A 38 9.87 -5.89 -3.73
N PRO A 39 9.41 -5.86 -2.46
CA PRO A 39 8.15 -5.20 -2.10
C PRO A 39 8.28 -3.68 -2.20
N LEU A 40 7.15 -3.02 -2.45
CA LEU A 40 7.00 -1.57 -2.41
C LEU A 40 5.72 -1.22 -1.67
N LEU A 41 5.80 -0.36 -0.66
CA LEU A 41 4.62 0.13 0.06
C LEU A 41 4.20 1.49 -0.52
N VAL A 42 3.12 1.49 -1.31
CA VAL A 42 2.57 2.69 -1.93
C VAL A 42 1.52 3.31 -1.00
N LEU A 43 1.71 4.57 -0.61
CA LEU A 43 0.90 5.25 0.40
C LEU A 43 0.08 6.40 -0.21
N GLY A 44 -1.25 6.30 -0.06
CA GLY A 44 -2.22 7.29 -0.52
C GLY A 44 -2.76 8.21 0.58
N PRO A 45 -3.41 9.34 0.24
CA PRO A 45 -3.77 10.39 1.20
C PRO A 45 -4.78 9.98 2.28
N ARG A 46 -5.59 8.93 2.06
CA ARG A 46 -6.58 8.46 3.05
C ARG A 46 -5.95 7.97 4.36
N ILE A 47 -4.67 7.56 4.33
CA ILE A 47 -3.98 7.15 5.55
C ILE A 47 -3.77 8.30 6.53
N LEU A 48 -3.92 9.55 6.07
CA LEU A 48 -3.75 10.76 6.86
C LEU A 48 -4.99 11.14 7.65
N THR A 49 -6.15 10.56 7.31
CA THR A 49 -7.44 10.91 7.91
C THR A 49 -8.13 9.71 8.57
N MET A 50 -7.76 8.50 8.21
CA MET A 50 -8.31 7.28 8.79
C MET A 50 -7.50 6.83 10.00
N SER A 51 -8.20 6.42 11.06
CA SER A 51 -7.61 5.82 12.26
C SER A 51 -8.19 4.43 12.51
N LEU A 52 -7.39 3.60 13.18
CA LEU A 52 -7.76 2.27 13.66
C LEU A 52 -7.25 2.14 15.10
N GLY A 53 -8.11 1.78 16.05
CA GLY A 53 -7.70 1.64 17.45
C GLY A 53 -7.11 2.93 18.06
N GLY A 54 -7.57 4.11 17.61
CA GLY A 54 -7.07 5.41 18.08
C GLY A 54 -5.75 5.87 17.44
N LYS A 55 -5.16 5.08 16.53
CA LYS A 55 -3.89 5.37 15.86
C LYS A 55 -4.10 5.63 14.37
N LEU A 56 -3.37 6.59 13.80
CA LEU A 56 -3.52 6.95 12.39
C LEU A 56 -2.97 5.83 11.49
N LEU A 57 -3.63 5.55 10.37
CA LEU A 57 -3.14 4.53 9.42
C LEU A 57 -1.73 4.84 8.89
N ALA A 58 -1.35 6.12 8.81
CA ALA A 58 0.01 6.53 8.46
C ALA A 58 1.06 5.97 9.43
N GLU A 59 0.76 5.91 10.72
CA GLU A 59 1.68 5.39 11.74
C GLU A 59 1.83 3.87 11.61
N TYR A 60 0.74 3.14 11.40
CA TYR A 60 0.79 1.71 11.10
C TYR A 60 1.60 1.42 9.83
N ALA A 61 1.41 2.21 8.77
CA ALA A 61 2.16 2.05 7.53
C ALA A 61 3.67 2.21 7.73
N VAL A 62 4.08 3.21 8.53
CA VAL A 62 5.49 3.41 8.91
C VAL A 62 6.03 2.22 9.70
N GLU A 63 5.27 1.68 10.65
CA GLU A 63 5.68 0.52 11.44
C GLU A 63 5.84 -0.74 10.59
N ILE A 64 4.90 -1.00 9.68
CA ILE A 64 4.99 -2.13 8.74
C ILE A 64 6.22 -1.99 7.85
N ALA A 65 6.45 -0.81 7.28
CA ALA A 65 7.60 -0.56 6.43
C ALA A 65 8.93 -0.76 7.18
N LYS A 66 9.03 -0.28 8.43
CA LYS A 66 10.21 -0.48 9.27
C LYS A 66 10.41 -1.95 9.64
N ALA A 67 9.35 -2.63 10.09
CA ALA A 67 9.41 -4.02 10.54
C ALA A 67 9.81 -5.00 9.42
N ALA A 68 9.44 -4.70 8.17
CA ALA A 68 9.75 -5.54 7.01
C ALA A 68 10.79 -4.93 6.05
N ASN A 69 11.45 -3.82 6.44
CA ASN A 69 12.43 -3.09 5.63
C ASN A 69 11.97 -2.76 4.18
N ILE A 70 10.72 -2.34 4.06
CA ILE A 70 10.06 -2.08 2.77
C ILE A 70 10.25 -0.61 2.37
N PRO A 71 10.71 -0.31 1.14
CA PRO A 71 10.71 1.06 0.66
C PRO A 71 9.28 1.62 0.57
N ILE A 72 9.13 2.87 0.98
CA ILE A 72 7.86 3.60 0.85
C ILE A 72 7.89 4.46 -0.41
N CYS A 73 6.83 4.37 -1.21
CA CYS A 73 6.49 5.35 -2.23
C CYS A 73 5.36 6.24 -1.71
N ALA A 74 5.66 7.52 -1.48
CA ALA A 74 4.63 8.50 -1.12
C ALA A 74 3.86 8.93 -2.38
N THR A 75 2.55 9.12 -2.26
CA THR A 75 1.73 9.73 -3.31
C THR A 75 0.99 10.96 -2.80
N ALA A 76 0.61 11.85 -3.71
CA ALA A 76 -0.07 13.11 -3.39
C ALA A 76 0.66 13.88 -2.27
N HIS A 77 -0.05 14.35 -1.24
CA HIS A 77 0.52 15.12 -0.13
C HIS A 77 0.98 14.26 1.07
N THR A 78 1.11 12.93 0.91
CA THR A 78 1.52 12.04 2.02
C THR A 78 2.96 12.20 2.46
N GLN A 79 3.85 12.67 1.57
CA GLN A 79 5.26 12.87 1.87
C GLN A 79 5.48 13.75 3.10
N LYS A 80 4.75 14.87 3.20
CA LYS A 80 4.88 15.80 4.34
C LYS A 80 4.67 15.08 5.67
N LYS A 81 3.61 14.26 5.78
CA LYS A 81 3.32 13.54 7.01
C LYS A 81 4.38 12.49 7.34
N LEU A 82 4.91 11.80 6.34
CA LEU A 82 5.99 10.83 6.55
C LEU A 82 7.24 11.49 7.12
N LEU A 83 7.60 12.68 6.62
CA LEU A 83 8.72 13.46 7.15
C LEU A 83 8.48 13.89 8.60
N GLU A 84 7.26 14.34 8.94
CA GLU A 84 6.88 14.64 10.33
C GLU A 84 6.98 13.40 11.25
N LEU A 85 6.76 12.20 10.72
CA LEU A 85 6.94 10.93 11.41
C LEU A 85 8.40 10.42 11.40
N GLY A 86 9.35 11.24 10.92
CA GLY A 86 10.77 10.91 10.86
C GLY A 86 11.13 9.86 9.81
N VAL A 87 10.35 9.74 8.74
CA VAL A 87 10.55 8.77 7.66
C VAL A 87 10.72 9.48 6.33
N GLN A 88 11.89 9.32 5.72
CA GLN A 88 12.13 9.73 4.34
C GLN A 88 11.59 8.63 3.40
N PRO A 89 10.57 8.90 2.56
CA PRO A 89 10.16 7.93 1.55
C PRO A 89 11.26 7.72 0.51
N ALA A 90 11.36 6.51 -0.02
CA ALA A 90 12.34 6.15 -1.05
C ALA A 90 12.03 6.83 -2.40
N SER A 91 10.74 7.10 -2.66
CA SER A 91 10.28 7.85 -3.82
C SER A 91 9.00 8.62 -3.50
N SER A 92 8.71 9.63 -4.31
CA SER A 92 7.43 10.31 -4.34
C SER A 92 6.98 10.42 -5.79
N TYR A 93 5.78 9.96 -6.09
CA TYR A 93 5.18 9.97 -7.42
C TYR A 93 3.71 10.38 -7.32
N ASP A 94 3.14 10.92 -8.40
CA ASP A 94 1.69 10.89 -8.50
C ASP A 94 1.17 9.45 -8.74
N LEU A 95 -0.13 9.25 -8.57
CA LEU A 95 -0.72 7.91 -8.66
C LEU A 95 -0.60 7.32 -10.07
N ILE A 96 -0.72 8.14 -11.12
CA ILE A 96 -0.64 7.71 -12.51
C ILE A 96 0.81 7.33 -12.85
N GLU A 97 1.78 8.14 -12.43
CA GLU A 97 3.21 7.87 -12.59
C GLU A 97 3.63 6.53 -11.99
N ILE A 98 3.32 6.28 -10.72
CA ILE A 98 3.71 5.02 -10.09
C ILE A 98 3.01 3.81 -10.72
N ILE A 99 1.76 3.95 -11.18
CA ILE A 99 1.06 2.89 -11.90
C ILE A 99 1.75 2.58 -13.23
N ASN A 100 2.21 3.60 -13.96
CA ASN A 100 2.94 3.39 -15.21
C ASN A 100 4.27 2.68 -14.96
N HIS A 101 5.01 3.09 -13.93
CA HIS A 101 6.24 2.40 -13.52
C HIS A 101 6.00 0.94 -13.09
N LEU A 102 4.92 0.65 -12.35
CA LEU A 102 4.58 -0.72 -11.93
C LEU A 102 4.21 -1.64 -13.09
N LYS A 103 3.83 -1.08 -14.24
CA LYS A 103 3.54 -1.82 -15.48
C LYS A 103 4.76 -2.00 -16.39
N ASP A 104 5.81 -1.20 -16.18
CA ASP A 104 7.00 -1.22 -17.00
C ASP A 104 7.95 -2.34 -16.54
N PRO A 105 8.19 -3.39 -17.35
CA PRO A 105 9.09 -4.48 -16.98
C PRO A 105 10.56 -4.02 -16.87
N GLU A 106 10.94 -2.94 -17.53
CA GLU A 106 12.31 -2.40 -17.48
C GLU A 106 12.54 -1.54 -16.22
N TRP A 107 11.49 -1.27 -15.44
CA TRP A 107 11.58 -0.44 -14.25
C TRP A 107 12.33 -1.14 -13.10
N ARG A 108 13.47 -0.54 -12.73
CA ARG A 108 14.38 -1.04 -11.69
C ARG A 108 13.94 -0.73 -10.26
N GLY A 109 12.79 -0.08 -10.08
CA GLY A 109 12.20 0.20 -8.78
C GLY A 109 12.71 1.51 -8.19
N VAL A 110 12.48 1.70 -6.89
CA VAL A 110 12.68 2.98 -6.20
C VAL A 110 14.01 3.09 -5.45
N LYS A 111 14.70 1.96 -5.24
CA LYS A 111 16.04 1.94 -4.65
C LYS A 111 17.04 1.93 -5.82
N LYS A 112 17.95 2.90 -5.84
CA LYS A 112 19.09 2.91 -6.77
C LYS A 112 20.14 1.90 -6.34
#